data_AF-A0A7S2BET8-F1
#
_entry.id   AF-A0A7S2BET8-F1
#
_cell.length_a   1.000
_cell.length_b   1.000
_cell.length_c   1.000
_cell.angle_alpha   90.00
_cell.angle_beta   90.00
_cell.angle_gamma   90.00
#
_symmetry.space_group_name_H-M   'P 1'
#
loop_
_entity.id
_entity.type
_entity.pdbx_description
1 polymer ?
#
loop_
_entity_poly.entity_id
_entity_poly.type
_entity_poly.pdbx_seq_one_letter_code
_entity_poly.pdbx_strand_id
1 'polypeptide(L)'
;KAALQGSAFAHQLSWRTTAELARDLGVVEAALQRVHSPELLEIIKQLSTRGGGIDSDTYVAPGSWEAILDGTSAWLEAATLAAQGAGPAFALARPPGHHASRNVAMGFCLANFACAAAADFLAQHPSRTIAILDWDVHHGNGVADILASEPRARYCSTHE
;
A
#
# COMPACT_ATOMS: atom_id res chain seq x y z
N LYS A 1 15.15 -4.17 7.01
CA LYS A 1 15.40 -5.58 7.38
C LYS A 1 16.47 -5.73 8.47
N ALA A 2 17.72 -5.29 8.25
CA ALA A 2 18.82 -5.43 9.22
C ALA A 2 18.49 -4.90 10.64
N ALA A 3 17.90 -3.71 10.76
CA ALA A 3 17.51 -3.15 12.06
C ALA A 3 16.54 -4.04 12.86
N LEU A 4 15.54 -4.62 12.18
CA LEU A 4 14.58 -5.54 12.80
C LEU A 4 15.23 -6.88 13.17
N GLN A 5 16.15 -7.38 12.34
CA GLN A 5 16.90 -8.61 12.62
C GLN A 5 17.83 -8.46 13.83
N GLY A 6 18.33 -7.25 14.11
CA GLY A 6 19.14 -6.94 15.29
C GLY A 6 18.34 -6.57 16.55
N SER A 7 17.01 -6.57 16.49
CA SER A 7 16.15 -6.15 17.61
C SER A 7 16.04 -7.23 18.70
N ALA A 8 15.71 -6.82 19.93
CA ALA A 8 15.51 -7.74 21.06
C ALA A 8 14.39 -8.77 20.82
N PHE A 9 13.45 -8.47 19.92
CA PHE A 9 12.31 -9.34 19.58
C PHE A 9 12.48 -10.05 18.23
N ALA A 10 13.67 -10.03 17.61
CA ALA A 10 13.90 -10.65 16.30
C ALA A 10 13.52 -12.14 16.25
N HIS A 11 13.69 -12.86 17.36
CA HIS A 11 13.31 -14.28 17.50
C HIS A 11 11.79 -14.53 17.48
N GLN A 12 10.98 -13.49 17.63
CA GLN A 12 9.51 -13.54 17.58
C GLN A 12 8.97 -13.22 16.18
N LEU A 13 9.84 -12.79 15.25
CA LEU A 13 9.44 -12.40 13.90
C LEU A 13 9.44 -13.60 12.96
N SER A 14 8.30 -13.85 12.32
CA SER A 14 8.21 -14.74 11.16
C SER A 14 8.44 -13.93 9.89
N TRP A 15 9.51 -14.24 9.16
CA TRP A 15 9.87 -13.52 7.94
C TRP A 15 9.20 -14.14 6.72
N ARG A 16 8.67 -13.28 5.85
CA ARG A 16 8.17 -13.64 4.53
C ARG A 16 8.71 -12.65 3.50
N THR A 17 8.89 -13.11 2.27
CA THR A 17 9.26 -12.28 1.12
C THR A 17 8.21 -12.41 0.03
N THR A 18 8.03 -11.37 -0.78
CA THR A 18 7.03 -11.38 -1.87
C THR A 18 7.29 -12.47 -2.89
N ALA A 19 8.56 -12.83 -3.11
CA ALA A 19 8.96 -13.97 -3.92
C ALA A 19 8.37 -15.32 -3.44
N GLU A 20 8.09 -15.45 -2.15
CA GLU A 20 7.52 -16.67 -1.55
C GLU A 20 5.99 -16.64 -1.52
N LEU A 21 5.34 -15.49 -1.72
CA LEU A 21 3.90 -15.33 -1.53
C LEU A 21 3.06 -15.96 -2.65
N ALA A 22 3.66 -16.35 -3.78
CA ALA A 22 2.98 -16.95 -4.93
C ALA A 22 1.66 -16.24 -5.31
N ARG A 23 1.55 -14.93 -5.05
CA ARG A 23 0.32 -14.18 -5.26
C ARG A 23 0.10 -13.94 -6.75
N ASP A 24 -1.14 -14.17 -7.17
CA ASP A 24 -1.58 -13.86 -8.52
C ASP A 24 -1.50 -12.35 -8.77
N LEU A 25 -0.65 -11.94 -9.73
CA LEU A 25 -0.47 -10.55 -10.10
C LEU A 25 -1.78 -9.91 -10.58
N GLY A 26 -2.72 -10.67 -11.13
CA GLY A 26 -4.05 -10.18 -11.48
C GLY A 26 -4.84 -9.71 -10.27
N VAL A 27 -4.72 -10.40 -9.12
CA VAL A 27 -5.34 -9.98 -7.85
C VAL A 27 -4.68 -8.71 -7.32
N VAL A 28 -3.36 -8.63 -7.41
CA VAL A 28 -2.57 -7.47 -6.95
C VAL A 28 -2.93 -6.22 -7.77
N GLU A 29 -2.98 -6.33 -9.10
CA GLU A 29 -3.38 -5.23 -9.97
C GLU A 29 -4.84 -4.84 -9.76
N ALA A 30 -5.75 -5.80 -9.57
CA ALA A 30 -7.14 -5.51 -9.26
C ALA A 30 -7.28 -4.72 -7.94
N ALA A 31 -6.45 -4.99 -6.93
CA ALA A 31 -6.44 -4.21 -5.69
C ALA A 31 -6.02 -2.75 -5.93
N LEU A 32 -5.00 -2.51 -6.76
CA LEU A 32 -4.59 -1.15 -7.15
C LEU A 32 -5.69 -0.42 -7.93
N GLN A 33 -6.35 -1.11 -8.87
CA GLN A 33 -7.42 -0.55 -9.69
C GLN A 33 -8.68 -0.16 -8.91
N ARG A 34 -8.91 -0.74 -7.72
CA ARG A 34 -10.01 -0.32 -6.83
C ARG A 34 -9.80 1.09 -6.27
N VAL A 35 -8.54 1.50 -6.08
CA VAL A 35 -8.20 2.71 -5.35
C VAL A 35 -7.60 3.80 -6.22
N HIS A 36 -6.96 3.45 -7.33
CA HIS A 36 -6.39 4.39 -8.29
C HIS A 36 -7.13 4.36 -9.62
N SER A 37 -7.09 5.47 -10.34
CA SER A 37 -7.59 5.54 -11.70
C SER A 37 -6.70 4.76 -12.68
N PRO A 38 -7.27 4.20 -13.75
CA PRO A 38 -6.48 3.57 -14.81
C PRO A 38 -5.41 4.50 -15.39
N GLU A 39 -5.73 5.79 -15.51
CA GLU A 39 -4.83 6.80 -16.07
C GLU A 39 -3.58 6.99 -15.20
N LEU A 40 -3.74 7.09 -13.88
CA LEU A 40 -2.60 7.21 -12.97
C LEU A 40 -1.71 5.96 -13.03
N LEU A 41 -2.31 4.77 -12.98
CA LEU A 41 -1.57 3.51 -13.02
C LEU A 41 -0.79 3.36 -14.34
N GLU A 42 -1.39 3.76 -15.46
CA GLU A 42 -0.74 3.70 -16.76
C GLU A 42 0.45 4.68 -16.87
N ILE A 43 0.30 5.91 -16.36
CA ILE A 43 1.42 6.87 -16.28
C ILE A 43 2.59 6.28 -15.49
N ILE A 44 2.31 5.68 -14.32
CA ILE A 44 3.33 5.06 -13.48
C ILE A 44 4.00 3.87 -14.19
N LYS A 45 3.21 2.98 -14.81
CA LYS A 45 3.71 1.85 -15.60
C LYS A 45 4.67 2.32 -16.69
N GLN A 46 4.28 3.34 -17.45
CA GLN A 46 5.11 3.88 -18.52
C GLN A 46 6.40 4.51 -17.98
N LEU A 47 6.30 5.34 -16.93
CA LEU A 47 7.48 5.94 -16.32
C LEU A 47 8.41 4.91 -15.68
N SER A 48 7.88 3.80 -15.16
CA SER A 48 8.67 2.69 -14.61
C SER A 48 9.57 1.99 -15.62
N THR A 49 9.36 2.20 -16.93
CA THR A 49 10.26 1.64 -17.95
C THR A 49 11.47 2.53 -18.23
N ARG A 50 11.34 3.85 -18.06
CA ARG A 50 12.31 4.85 -18.54
C ARG A 50 12.80 5.84 -17.49
N GLY A 51 12.18 5.84 -16.32
CA GLY A 51 12.33 6.86 -15.29
C GLY A 51 11.62 8.18 -15.62
N GLY A 52 11.38 9.01 -14.61
CA GLY A 52 10.89 10.39 -14.78
C GLY A 52 10.32 11.00 -13.50
N GLY A 53 10.00 12.29 -13.56
CA GLY A 53 9.30 13.00 -12.48
C GLY A 53 7.80 13.05 -12.74
N ILE A 54 7.01 12.96 -11.67
CA ILE A 54 5.56 13.22 -11.66
C ILE A 54 5.32 14.66 -11.22
N ASP A 55 5.96 15.08 -10.13
CA ASP A 55 5.97 16.46 -9.64
C ASP A 55 7.39 16.89 -9.19
N SER A 56 7.48 17.93 -8.36
CA SER A 56 8.78 18.47 -7.90
C SER A 56 9.58 17.54 -7.00
N ASP A 57 8.94 16.58 -6.34
CA ASP A 57 9.59 15.70 -5.36
C ASP A 57 9.32 14.21 -5.58
N THR A 58 8.36 13.87 -6.43
CA THR A 58 7.91 12.51 -6.70
C THR A 58 8.45 12.03 -8.03
N TYR A 59 9.32 11.04 -7.95
CA TYR A 59 9.98 10.43 -9.11
C TYR A 59 9.62 8.95 -9.22
N VAL A 60 9.55 8.48 -10.46
CA VAL A 60 9.44 7.07 -10.81
C VAL A 60 10.80 6.65 -11.37
N ALA A 61 11.41 5.65 -10.75
CA ALA A 61 12.64 5.03 -11.25
C ALA A 61 12.32 3.80 -12.11
N PRO A 62 13.22 3.37 -13.00
CA PRO A 62 13.11 2.06 -13.62
C PRO A 62 12.89 0.95 -12.58
N GLY A 63 11.85 0.12 -12.75
CA GLY A 63 11.51 -0.95 -11.80
C GLY A 63 10.53 -0.57 -10.68
N SER A 64 10.02 0.68 -10.67
CA SER A 64 9.09 1.15 -9.62
C SER A 64 7.74 0.44 -9.66
N TRP A 65 7.27 0.03 -10.83
CA TRP A 65 6.01 -0.71 -10.99
C TRP A 65 6.11 -2.08 -10.31
N GLU A 66 7.21 -2.80 -10.51
CA GLU A 66 7.51 -4.06 -9.85
C GLU A 66 7.57 -3.87 -8.32
N ALA A 67 8.23 -2.80 -7.86
CA ALA A 67 8.26 -2.47 -6.43
C ALA A 67 6.87 -2.14 -5.86
N ILE A 68 5.99 -1.50 -6.64
CA ILE A 68 4.59 -1.25 -6.27
C ILE A 68 3.80 -2.56 -6.19
N LEU A 69 3.99 -3.48 -7.13
CA LEU A 69 3.35 -4.81 -7.11
C LEU A 69 3.82 -5.62 -5.90
N ASP A 70 5.12 -5.63 -5.61
CA ASP A 70 5.68 -6.26 -4.41
C ASP A 70 5.12 -5.64 -3.13
N GLY A 71 5.13 -4.31 -3.03
CA GLY A 71 4.59 -3.58 -1.88
C GLY A 71 3.12 -3.89 -1.65
N THR A 72 2.31 -3.85 -2.72
CA THR A 72 0.87 -4.18 -2.66
C THR A 72 0.67 -5.63 -2.22
N SER A 73 1.44 -6.57 -2.79
CA SER A 73 1.38 -8.00 -2.41
C SER A 73 1.66 -8.20 -0.92
N ALA A 74 2.69 -7.53 -0.38
CA ALA A 74 3.04 -7.62 1.03
C ALA A 74 1.94 -7.06 1.95
N TRP A 75 1.32 -5.94 1.57
CA TRP A 75 0.22 -5.34 2.35
C TRP A 75 -1.04 -6.18 2.32
N LEU A 76 -1.41 -6.71 1.16
CA LEU A 76 -2.55 -7.63 1.04
C LEU A 76 -2.33 -8.89 1.89
N GLU A 77 -1.12 -9.45 1.87
CA GLU A 77 -0.78 -10.60 2.72
C GLU A 77 -0.85 -10.30 4.21
N ALA A 78 -0.27 -9.16 4.64
CA ALA A 78 -0.32 -8.75 6.03
C ALA A 78 -1.78 -8.60 6.51
N ALA A 79 -2.64 -7.99 5.69
CA ALA A 79 -4.06 -7.87 5.99
C ALA A 79 -4.76 -9.24 6.06
N THR A 80 -4.49 -10.14 5.11
CA THR A 80 -5.04 -11.50 5.09
C THR A 80 -4.63 -12.29 6.34
N LEU A 81 -3.35 -12.30 6.70
CA LEU A 81 -2.84 -13.01 7.88
C LEU A 81 -3.46 -12.49 9.18
N ALA A 82 -3.53 -11.17 9.33
CA ALA A 82 -4.16 -10.55 10.50
C ALA A 82 -5.66 -10.91 10.59
N ALA A 83 -6.38 -10.87 9.47
CA ALA A 83 -7.79 -11.23 9.43
C ALA A 83 -8.06 -12.71 9.73
N GLN A 84 -7.11 -13.59 9.41
CA GLN A 84 -7.17 -15.03 9.71
C GLN A 84 -6.75 -15.36 11.15
N GLY A 85 -6.38 -14.35 11.96
CA GLY A 85 -5.99 -14.56 13.35
C GLY A 85 -4.55 -15.04 13.55
N ALA A 86 -3.68 -14.89 12.53
CA ALA A 86 -2.26 -15.23 12.64
C ALA A 86 -1.44 -14.22 13.48
N GLY A 87 -2.11 -13.21 14.06
CA GLY A 87 -1.50 -12.13 14.83
C GLY A 87 -1.24 -10.86 14.00
N PRO A 88 -0.67 -9.81 14.61
CA PRO A 88 -0.30 -8.60 13.88
C PRO A 88 0.77 -8.90 12.83
N ALA A 89 0.61 -8.30 11.65
CA ALA A 89 1.55 -8.42 10.54
C ALA A 89 2.07 -7.04 10.14
N PHE A 90 3.32 -6.99 9.69
CA PHE A 90 4.00 -5.76 9.29
C PHE A 90 4.52 -5.89 7.86
N ALA A 91 4.02 -5.05 6.95
CA ALA A 91 4.46 -4.98 5.57
C ALA A 91 5.52 -3.88 5.40
N LEU A 92 6.78 -4.28 5.23
CA LEU A 92 7.89 -3.35 4.99
C LEU A 92 8.05 -3.09 3.48
N ALA A 93 7.32 -2.10 2.97
CA ALA A 93 7.30 -1.75 1.54
C ALA A 93 7.95 -0.38 1.26
N ARG A 94 8.52 -0.23 0.06
CA ARG A 94 8.90 1.06 -0.55
C ARG A 94 8.56 1.01 -2.04
N PRO A 95 8.10 2.11 -2.68
CA PRO A 95 7.93 3.49 -2.16
C PRO A 95 6.85 3.62 -1.06
N PRO A 96 6.74 4.76 -0.34
CA PRO A 96 5.61 4.99 0.58
C PRO A 96 4.27 5.14 -0.19
N GLY A 97 3.15 5.32 0.53
CA GLY A 97 1.83 5.31 -0.13
C GLY A 97 0.75 6.29 0.34
N HIS A 98 0.81 6.84 1.56
CA HIS A 98 -0.35 7.54 2.15
C HIS A 98 -0.73 8.87 1.46
N HIS A 99 0.17 9.47 0.67
CA HIS A 99 -0.13 10.65 -0.14
C HIS A 99 -0.72 10.33 -1.52
N ALA A 100 -0.56 9.09 -2.02
CA ALA A 100 -1.11 8.73 -3.33
C ALA A 100 -2.66 8.72 -3.24
N SER A 101 -3.29 9.63 -3.97
CA SER A 101 -4.75 9.75 -4.06
C SER A 101 -5.29 8.88 -5.19
N ARG A 102 -6.61 8.95 -5.46
CA ARG A 102 -7.18 8.19 -6.58
C ARG A 102 -6.53 8.55 -7.92
N ASN A 103 -6.19 9.82 -8.13
CA ASN A 103 -5.78 10.34 -9.43
C ASN A 103 -4.36 10.95 -9.44
N VAL A 104 -3.72 11.10 -8.29
CA VAL A 104 -2.45 11.82 -8.17
C VAL A 104 -1.45 11.01 -7.32
N ALA A 105 -0.25 10.82 -7.87
CA ALA A 105 0.93 10.43 -7.10
C ALA A 105 1.70 11.69 -6.70
N MET A 106 2.08 11.79 -5.43
CA MET A 106 2.76 12.97 -4.83
C MET A 106 3.43 12.58 -3.51
N GLY A 107 4.32 13.44 -2.97
CA GLY A 107 4.98 13.21 -1.68
C GLY A 107 5.70 11.86 -1.63
N PHE A 108 6.43 11.53 -2.70
CA PHE A 108 7.12 10.26 -2.93
C PHE A 108 6.21 9.02 -3.09
N CYS A 109 4.89 9.17 -2.94
CA CYS A 109 3.94 8.08 -2.94
C CYS A 109 3.42 7.84 -4.36
N LEU A 110 3.66 6.65 -4.89
CA LEU A 110 3.20 6.24 -6.22
C LEU A 110 1.89 5.43 -6.17
N ALA A 111 1.66 4.69 -5.09
CA ALA A 111 0.45 3.89 -4.89
C ALA A 111 0.10 3.79 -3.40
N ASN A 112 -1.18 3.71 -3.07
CA ASN A 112 -1.67 3.68 -1.69
C ASN A 112 -1.95 2.25 -1.23
N PHE A 113 -0.92 1.59 -0.67
CA PHE A 113 -1.02 0.19 -0.26
C PHE A 113 -2.03 -0.07 0.85
N ALA A 114 -2.15 0.88 1.80
CA ALA A 114 -3.10 0.78 2.90
C ALA A 114 -4.54 0.78 2.38
N CYS A 115 -4.86 1.70 1.47
CA CYS A 115 -6.15 1.73 0.80
C CYS A 115 -6.37 0.51 -0.11
N ALA A 116 -5.37 0.04 -0.84
CA ALA A 116 -5.50 -1.14 -1.70
C ALA A 116 -5.86 -2.40 -0.88
N ALA A 117 -5.15 -2.62 0.24
CA ALA A 117 -5.44 -3.73 1.14
C ALA A 117 -6.82 -3.61 1.81
N ALA A 118 -7.17 -2.41 2.25
CA ALA A 118 -8.49 -2.07 2.78
C ALA A 118 -9.62 -2.39 1.79
N ALA A 119 -9.51 -1.90 0.56
CA ALA A 119 -10.53 -2.08 -0.48
C ALA A 119 -10.66 -3.55 -0.88
N ASP A 120 -9.54 -4.28 -1.00
CA ASP A 120 -9.54 -5.71 -1.32
C ASP A 120 -10.20 -6.54 -0.19
N PHE A 121 -9.90 -6.22 1.07
CA PHE A 121 -10.54 -6.86 2.23
C PHE A 121 -12.05 -6.59 2.27
N LEU A 122 -12.48 -5.34 2.10
CA LEU A 122 -13.90 -4.97 2.12
C LEU A 122 -14.70 -5.55 0.94
N ALA A 123 -14.04 -5.83 -0.19
CA ALA A 123 -14.66 -6.51 -1.32
C ALA A 123 -14.94 -8.00 -1.01
N GLN A 124 -14.04 -8.65 -0.28
CA GLN A 124 -14.18 -10.06 0.14
C GLN A 124 -15.07 -10.24 1.37
N HIS A 125 -15.23 -9.19 2.18
CA HIS A 125 -15.97 -9.23 3.43
C HIS A 125 -17.00 -8.10 3.53
N PRO A 126 -18.15 -8.19 2.82
CA PRO A 126 -19.11 -7.10 2.70
C PRO A 126 -19.66 -6.55 4.02
N SER A 127 -19.76 -7.40 5.05
CA SER A 127 -20.29 -7.06 6.38
C SER A 127 -19.25 -6.52 7.37
N ARG A 128 -17.98 -6.46 6.97
CA ARG A 128 -16.90 -5.97 7.83
C ARG A 128 -16.69 -4.47 7.64
N THR A 129 -16.12 -3.86 8.66
CA THR A 129 -15.63 -2.48 8.66
C THR A 129 -14.15 -2.48 8.94
N ILE A 130 -13.45 -1.42 8.54
CA ILE A 130 -12.02 -1.23 8.79
C ILE A 130 -11.77 0.16 9.38
N ALA A 131 -10.61 0.30 10.02
CA ALA A 131 -10.04 1.59 10.36
C ALA A 131 -8.60 1.66 9.88
N ILE A 132 -8.21 2.81 9.33
CA ILE A 132 -6.82 3.15 9.04
C ILE A 132 -6.41 4.24 10.05
N LEU A 133 -5.43 3.92 10.88
CA LEU A 133 -4.74 4.87 11.74
C LEU A 133 -3.42 5.23 11.08
N ASP A 134 -3.27 6.50 10.73
CA ASP A 134 -2.07 7.06 10.12
C ASP A 134 -1.34 7.97 11.11
N TRP A 135 -0.20 7.49 11.57
CA TRP A 135 0.66 8.18 12.52
C TRP A 135 1.92 8.77 11.86
N ASP A 136 1.97 8.80 10.52
CA ASP A 136 3.03 9.52 9.82
C ASP A 136 2.94 11.02 10.20
N VAL A 137 4.07 11.72 10.21
CA VAL A 137 4.12 13.14 10.60
C VAL A 137 3.37 14.02 9.60
N HIS A 138 3.24 13.58 8.33
CA HIS A 138 2.48 14.28 7.31
C HIS A 138 1.05 13.76 7.23
N HIS A 139 0.12 14.63 6.88
CA HIS A 139 -1.25 14.24 6.61
C HIS A 139 -1.32 13.28 5.40
N GLY A 140 -1.86 12.07 5.61
CA GLY A 140 -2.16 11.09 4.56
C GLY A 140 -3.37 11.48 3.72
N ASN A 141 -3.28 12.61 3.02
CA ASN A 141 -4.33 13.16 2.17
C ASN A 141 -4.81 12.20 1.07
N GLY A 142 -3.95 11.30 0.58
CA GLY A 142 -4.34 10.26 -0.36
C GLY A 142 -5.28 9.23 0.24
N VAL A 143 -5.05 8.85 1.51
CA VAL A 143 -5.96 7.97 2.26
C VAL A 143 -7.31 8.65 2.48
N ALA A 144 -7.30 9.93 2.87
CA ALA A 144 -8.52 10.72 3.07
C ALA A 144 -9.35 10.82 1.78
N ASP A 145 -8.71 11.10 0.64
CA ASP A 145 -9.33 11.17 -0.68
C ASP A 145 -9.98 9.83 -1.08
N ILE A 146 -9.20 8.74 -1.03
CA ILE A 146 -9.65 7.43 -1.50
C ILE A 146 -10.81 6.87 -0.65
N LEU A 147 -10.77 7.09 0.67
CA LEU A 147 -11.78 6.54 1.59
C LEU A 147 -12.98 7.44 1.82
N ALA A 148 -13.01 8.66 1.26
CA ALA A 148 -14.06 9.65 1.50
C ALA A 148 -15.48 9.11 1.25
N SER A 149 -15.65 8.18 0.30
CA SER A 149 -16.94 7.61 -0.09
C SER A 149 -17.17 6.18 0.39
N GLU A 150 -16.26 5.59 1.18
CA GLU A 150 -16.42 4.22 1.69
C GLU A 150 -17.00 4.24 3.13
N PRO A 151 -18.33 4.04 3.31
CA PRO A 151 -18.97 4.16 4.61
C PRO A 151 -18.54 3.09 5.61
N ARG A 152 -17.87 2.02 5.17
CA ARG A 152 -17.33 0.95 6.04
C ARG A 152 -15.90 1.21 6.50
N ALA A 153 -15.26 2.27 6.01
CA ALA A 153 -13.93 2.66 6.42
C ALA A 153 -13.95 3.87 7.36
N ARG A 154 -13.00 3.90 8.30
CA ARG A 154 -12.73 5.06 9.15
C ARG A 154 -11.26 5.44 8.99
N TYR A 155 -10.98 6.71 8.81
CA TYR A 155 -9.62 7.24 8.74
C TYR A 155 -9.38 8.16 9.94
N CYS A 156 -8.25 7.95 10.61
CA CYS A 156 -7.76 8.81 11.68
C CYS A 156 -6.29 9.10 11.41
N SER A 157 -5.91 10.37 11.44
CA SER A 157 -4.52 10.78 11.25
C SER A 157 -4.08 11.74 12.33
N THR A 158 -2.88 11.52 12.85
CA THR A 158 -2.13 12.53 13.60
C THR A 158 -1.06 13.08 12.68
N HIS A 159 -0.88 14.40 12.64
CA HIS A 159 0.13 15.07 11.82
C HIS A 159 0.49 16.42 12.47
N GLU A 160 1.61 17.01 12.05
CA GLU A 160 2.04 18.36 12.48
C GLU A 160 1.09 19.48 12.02
#